data_AF-A0A1Q3QFJ6-F1
#
_entry.id   AF-A0A1Q3QFJ6-F1
#
_cell.length_a   1.000
_cell.length_b   1.000
_cell.length_c   1.000
_cell.angle_alpha   90.00
_cell.angle_beta   90.00
_cell.angle_gamma   90.00
#
_symmetry.space_group_name_H-M   'P 1'
#
loop_
_entity.id
_entity.type
_entity.pdbx_description
1 polymer ?
#
loop_
_entity_poly.entity_id
_entity_poly.type
_entity_poly.pdbx_seq_one_letter_code
_entity_poly.pdbx_strand_id
1 'polypeptide(L)'
;MTEQIESTFVVRVKKNLQFRQISWEHRLPKNVTPTQPSIGLVVYKSSKAYPIPLRKVACRDEERQREFIFLTNNLDLPALIVADRNLTYRQN
;
A
#
# COMPACT_ATOMS: atom_id res chain seq x y z
N MET A 1 -24.36 -13.47 1.54
CA MET A 1 -24.12 -12.02 1.60
C MET A 1 -22.99 -11.84 2.59
N THR A 2 -21.75 -11.69 2.10
CA THR A 2 -20.58 -11.62 2.98
C THR A 2 -20.40 -10.17 3.37
N GLU A 3 -20.72 -9.81 4.62
CA GLU A 3 -20.34 -8.54 5.21
C GLU A 3 -18.82 -8.48 5.27
N GLN A 4 -18.21 -7.81 4.29
CA GLN A 4 -16.80 -7.51 4.34
C GLN A 4 -16.65 -6.29 5.24
N ILE A 5 -16.41 -6.54 6.53
CA ILE A 5 -16.09 -5.50 7.51
C ILE A 5 -15.02 -4.61 6.88
N GLU A 6 -15.31 -3.32 6.70
CA GLU A 6 -14.42 -2.33 6.09
C GLU A 6 -13.26 -1.97 7.04
N SER A 7 -12.50 -2.98 7.45
CA SER A 7 -11.33 -2.80 8.30
C SER A 7 -10.19 -2.27 7.44
N THR A 8 -9.78 -1.03 7.70
CA THR A 8 -8.60 -0.45 7.08
C THR A 8 -7.36 -0.86 7.85
N PHE A 9 -6.34 -1.35 7.14
CA PHE A 9 -5.03 -1.58 7.73
C PHE A 9 -3.95 -0.75 7.04
N VAL A 10 -2.93 -0.43 7.80
CA VAL A 10 -1.66 0.07 7.28
C VAL A 10 -0.56 -0.78 7.86
N VAL A 11 0.18 -1.48 7.01
CA VAL A 11 1.29 -2.34 7.43
C VAL A 11 2.59 -1.90 6.78
N ARG A 12 3.67 -1.90 7.57
CA ARG A 12 5.02 -1.70 7.05
C ARG A 12 5.47 -2.95 6.28
N VAL A 13 5.96 -2.74 5.06
CA VAL A 13 6.56 -3.79 4.24
C VAL A 13 7.91 -4.19 4.78
N LYS A 14 8.13 -5.51 4.88
CA LYS A 14 9.46 -6.08 5.09
C LYS A 14 10.20 -6.22 3.76
N LYS A 15 11.52 -6.11 3.78
CA LYS A 15 12.38 -6.19 2.58
C LYS A 15 12.20 -7.48 1.77
N ASN A 16 11.80 -8.58 2.42
CA ASN A 16 11.60 -9.88 1.79
C ASN A 16 10.15 -10.12 1.30
N LEU A 17 9.28 -9.11 1.33
CA LEU A 17 7.90 -9.25 0.86
C LEU A 17 7.86 -9.33 -0.66
N GLN A 18 7.30 -10.42 -1.19
CA GLN A 18 7.11 -10.62 -2.61
C GLN A 18 5.75 -10.05 -3.05
N PHE A 19 5.78 -9.02 -3.88
CA PHE A 19 4.60 -8.42 -4.48
C PHE A 19 4.87 -8.10 -5.95
N ARG A 20 3.81 -8.10 -6.76
CA ARG A 20 3.84 -7.69 -8.15
C ARG A 20 3.28 -6.27 -8.23
N GLN A 21 4.04 -5.35 -8.80
CA GLN A 21 3.50 -4.02 -9.09
C GLN A 21 2.48 -4.14 -10.22
N ILE A 22 1.27 -3.64 -9.96
CA ILE A 22 0.17 -3.57 -10.92
C ILE A 22 0.04 -2.09 -11.26
N SER A 23 0.89 -1.60 -12.16
CA SER A 23 0.68 -0.27 -12.73
C SER A 23 -0.43 -0.38 -13.76
N TRP A 24 -1.59 0.21 -13.46
CA TRP A 24 -2.71 0.27 -14.40
C TRP A 24 -2.48 1.39 -15.42
N GLU A 25 -1.42 1.26 -16.23
CA GLU A 25 -1.03 2.25 -17.24
C GLU A 25 -1.77 2.06 -18.57
N HIS A 26 -2.51 0.97 -18.74
CA HIS A 26 -2.92 0.55 -20.09
C HIS A 26 -4.16 1.25 -20.68
N ARG A 27 -4.86 2.14 -19.96
CA ARG A 27 -6.02 2.87 -20.51
C ARG A 27 -6.30 4.25 -19.89
N LEU A 28 -5.30 4.97 -19.42
CA LEU A 28 -5.52 6.38 -19.03
C LEU A 28 -5.32 7.28 -20.24
N PRO A 29 -6.25 8.19 -20.56
CA PRO A 29 -6.01 9.22 -21.57
C PRO A 29 -4.76 10.00 -21.17
N LYS A 30 -3.97 10.44 -22.16
CA LYS A 30 -2.63 11.06 -21.98
C LYS A 30 -2.57 12.24 -20.99
N ASN A 31 -3.70 12.77 -20.51
CA ASN A 31 -3.76 13.87 -19.55
C ASN A 31 -3.79 13.43 -18.07
N VAL A 32 -4.00 12.14 -17.77
CA VAL A 32 -4.17 11.68 -16.39
C VAL A 32 -2.92 10.95 -15.93
N THR A 33 -2.15 11.57 -15.03
CA THR A 33 -1.07 10.85 -14.34
C THR A 33 -1.70 9.81 -13.42
N PRO A 34 -1.31 8.52 -13.48
CA PRO A 34 -1.81 7.52 -12.54
C PRO A 34 -1.47 7.97 -11.13
N THR A 35 -2.49 8.31 -10.35
CA THR A 35 -2.31 9.01 -9.07
C THR A 35 -1.60 8.13 -8.05
N GLN A 36 -1.73 6.80 -8.14
CA GLN A 36 -1.21 5.89 -7.10
C GLN A 36 -0.79 4.50 -7.62
N PRO A 37 0.35 3.96 -7.15
CA PRO A 37 0.79 2.61 -7.49
C PRO A 37 0.01 1.55 -6.70
N SER A 38 -0.62 0.63 -7.43
CA SER A 38 -1.28 -0.55 -6.87
C SER A 38 -0.37 -1.78 -6.95
N ILE A 39 -0.51 -2.72 -6.02
CA ILE A 39 0.29 -3.95 -5.96
C ILE A 39 -0.59 -5.16 -5.66
N GLY A 40 -0.23 -6.29 -6.25
CA GLY A 40 -0.82 -7.60 -5.98
C GLY A 40 0.14 -8.47 -5.17
N LEU A 41 -0.39 -9.22 -4.20
CA LEU A 41 0.39 -10.22 -3.48
C LEU A 41 0.61 -11.44 -4.38
N VAL A 42 1.86 -11.92 -4.46
CA VAL A 42 2.23 -13.06 -5.32
C VAL A 42 2.07 -14.39 -4.58
N VAL A 43 2.21 -14.37 -3.25
CA VAL A 43 2.12 -15.57 -2.41
C VAL A 43 0.70 -16.14 -2.45
N TYR A 44 0.56 -17.43 -2.79
CA TYR A 44 -0.74 -18.09 -3.02
C TYR A 44 -1.79 -17.83 -1.94
N LYS A 45 -1.44 -18.03 -0.66
CA LYS A 45 -2.35 -17.80 0.48
C LYS A 45 -2.78 -16.33 0.56
N SER A 46 -1.82 -15.42 0.47
CA SER A 46 -2.07 -13.98 0.59
C SER A 46 -2.83 -13.42 -0.62
N SER A 47 -2.57 -13.95 -1.82
CA SER A 47 -3.28 -13.61 -3.06
C SER A 47 -4.74 -14.03 -3.00
N LYS A 48 -5.04 -15.23 -2.45
CA LYS A 48 -6.43 -15.66 -2.22
C LYS A 48 -7.14 -14.88 -1.11
N ALA A 49 -6.42 -14.55 -0.04
CA ALA A 49 -6.97 -13.76 1.06
C ALA A 49 -7.25 -12.30 0.66
N TYR A 50 -6.43 -11.75 -0.24
CA TYR A 50 -6.55 -10.40 -0.76
C TYR A 50 -6.59 -10.44 -2.30
N PRO A 51 -7.75 -10.80 -2.88
CA PRO A 51 -7.93 -10.86 -4.34
C PRO A 51 -7.94 -9.46 -4.97
N ILE A 52 -8.24 -8.42 -4.18
CA ILE A 52 -8.22 -7.02 -4.60
C ILE A 52 -6.80 -6.47 -4.42
N PRO A 53 -6.27 -5.69 -5.39
CA PRO A 53 -4.97 -5.07 -5.27
C PRO A 53 -4.91 -4.08 -4.09
N LEU A 54 -3.76 -4.04 -3.43
CA LEU A 54 -3.48 -3.14 -2.32
C LEU A 54 -2.75 -1.89 -2.83
N ARG A 55 -2.87 -0.79 -2.10
CA ARG A 55 -2.13 0.44 -2.38
C ARG A 55 -0.74 0.37 -1.75
N LYS A 56 0.27 0.77 -2.53
CA LYS A 56 1.65 0.97 -2.04
C LYS A 56 1.87 2.44 -1.73
N VAL A 57 2.35 2.74 -0.54
CA VAL A 57 2.77 4.09 -0.14
C VAL A 57 4.25 4.06 0.19
N ALA A 58 5.06 4.77 -0.59
CA ALA A 58 6.48 4.93 -0.32
C ALA A 58 6.70 6.28 0.37
N CYS A 59 7.33 6.23 1.55
CA CYS A 59 7.66 7.40 2.35
C CYS A 59 9.17 7.47 2.48
N ARG A 60 9.74 8.59 2.05
CA ARG A 60 11.15 8.89 2.26
C ARG A 60 11.27 9.70 3.53
N ASP A 61 11.93 9.13 4.52
CA ASP A 61 12.20 9.79 5.79
C ASP A 61 13.54 10.52 5.65
N GLU A 62 13.50 11.85 5.60
CA GLU A 62 14.69 12.68 5.43
C GLU A 62 15.61 12.62 6.66
N GLU A 63 15.03 12.54 7.86
CA GLU A 63 15.78 12.45 9.12
C GLU A 63 16.67 11.20 9.20
N ARG A 64 16.17 10.06 8.74
CA ARG A 64 16.90 8.78 8.81
C ARG A 64 17.54 8.34 7.50
N GLN A 65 17.41 9.14 6.43
CA GLN A 65 17.79 8.77 5.05
C GLN A 65 17.33 7.36 4.67
N ARG A 66 16.12 6.96 5.08
CA ARG A 66 15.58 5.62 4.85
C ARG A 66 14.28 5.70 4.08
N GLU A 67 14.13 4.78 3.13
CA GLU A 67 12.86 4.57 2.44
C GLU A 67 12.04 3.52 3.19
N PHE A 68 10.80 3.89 3.51
CA PHE A 68 9.81 3.00 4.08
C PHE A 68 8.70 2.78 3.07
N ILE A 69 8.30 1.52 2.92
CA ILE A 69 7.17 1.15 2.08
C ILE A 69 6.07 0.63 2.99
N PHE A 70 4.86 1.12 2.76
CA PHE A 70 3.65 0.72 3.46
C PHE A 70 2.65 0.14 2.47
N LEU A 71 1.86 -0.84 2.94
CA LEU A 71 0.70 -1.35 2.24
C LEU A 71 -0.56 -0.99 2.99
N THR A 72 -1.55 -0.56 2.25
CA THR A 72 -2.89 -0.29 2.77
C THR A 72 -3.94 -0.76 1.78
N ASN A 73 -5.07 -1.21 2.32
CA ASN A 73 -6.27 -1.49 1.54
C ASN A 73 -7.15 -0.24 1.34
N ASN A 74 -6.80 0.90 1.96
CA ASN A 74 -7.56 2.14 1.86
C ASN A 74 -6.97 3.06 0.78
N LEU A 75 -7.77 3.33 -0.25
CA LEU A 75 -7.39 4.13 -1.41
C LEU A 75 -7.61 5.63 -1.19
N ASP A 76 -8.50 6.00 -0.28
CA ASP A 76 -8.89 7.38 0.01
C ASP A 76 -7.93 8.08 0.97
N LEU A 77 -7.23 7.35 1.85
CA LEU A 77 -6.36 7.96 2.85
C LEU A 77 -5.15 8.70 2.23
N PRO A 78 -4.76 9.88 2.74
CA PRO A 78 -3.55 10.55 2.26
C PRO A 78 -2.29 9.76 2.62
N ALA A 79 -1.31 9.74 1.72
CA ALA A 79 -0.02 9.06 1.95
C ALA A 79 0.67 9.55 3.24
N LEU A 80 0.53 10.83 3.58
CA LEU A 80 1.07 11.44 4.79
C LEU A 80 0.48 10.80 6.06
N ILE A 81 -0.83 10.61 6.11
CA ILE A 81 -1.53 10.02 7.27
C ILE A 81 -1.15 8.55 7.45
N VAL A 82 -0.97 7.83 6.33
CA VAL A 82 -0.51 6.43 6.33
C VAL A 82 0.89 6.31 6.95
N ALA A 83 1.77 7.26 6.65
CA ALA A 83 3.13 7.33 7.19
C ALA A 83 3.12 7.67 8.69
N ASP A 84 2.38 8.72 9.06
CA ASP A 84 2.30 9.26 10.42
C ASP A 84 1.78 8.22 11.43
N ARG A 85 0.69 7.53 11.10
CA ARG A 85 0.08 6.51 11.97
C ARG A 85 1.00 5.34 12.32
N ASN A 86 2.04 5.09 11.54
CA ASN A 86 3.01 4.01 11.80
C ASN A 86 4.28 4.48 12.54
N LEU A 87 4.51 5.80 12.67
CA LEU A 87 5.62 6.32 13.48
C LEU A 87 5.30 6.34 14.98
N THR A 88 4.02 6.50 15.35
CA THR A 88 3.60 6.60 16.77
C THR A 88 3.77 5.29 17.56
N TYR A 89 3.78 4.13 16.90
CA TYR A 89 3.89 2.80 17.54
C TYR A 89 5.35 2.33 17.81
N ARG A 90 6.34 3.22 17.74
CA ARG A 90 7.76 2.89 17.95
C ARG A 90 8.40 3.49 19.20
N GLN A 91 7.60 3.99 20.15
CA GLN A 91 8.08 4.61 21.39
C GLN A 91 7.66 3.88 22.68
N ASN A 92 7.29 2.59 22.62
CA ASN A 92 7.03 1.80 23.83
C ASN A 92 7.65 0.40 23.76
#